data_AF-A0A7J2SNR8-F1
#
_entry.id   AF-A0A7J2SNR8-F1
#
_cell.length_a   1.000
_cell.length_b   1.000
_cell.length_c   1.000
_cell.angle_alpha   90.00
_cell.angle_beta   90.00
_cell.angle_gamma   90.00
#
_symmetry.space_group_name_H-M   'P 1'
#
loop_
_entity.id
_entity.type
_entity.pdbx_description
1 polymer ?
#
loop_
_entity_poly.entity_id
_entity_poly.type
_entity_poly.pdbx_seq_one_letter_code
_entity_poly.pdbx_strand_id
1 'polypeptide(L)'
;MPIIKSFTPEWLRDPNDYYDGVICTVFLTRFFTGWYNGTHIDDSLDNLHSCGVSSVACLPAGKYLHLSMVRHGSVFQIMDPWSTSWYSDVWQNMIPRGIALGKTIGETFTEGLSKVGILYITEPPQWWWDLWENVCLFGDPDLRIWVPSTEYSDANHWEREDVQPLRYDGSNNLYVDGHMLYGATSYPHERQPLPLMQLIIIAVLIVILIVGAAVLAVKSKKGKKGRKK
;
A
#
# COMPACT_ATOMS: atom_id res chain seq x y z
N MET A 1 -2.30 -45.74 1.25
CA MET A 1 -1.76 -47.11 1.02
C MET A 1 -2.27 -48.06 2.10
N PRO A 2 -3.03 -49.12 1.76
CA PRO A 2 -3.74 -49.97 2.74
C PRO A 2 -2.82 -50.82 3.64
N ILE A 3 -1.69 -51.30 3.13
CA ILE A 3 -0.77 -52.22 3.85
C ILE A 3 0.05 -51.50 4.93
N ILE A 4 0.27 -50.19 4.79
CA ILE A 4 1.05 -49.42 5.78
C ILE A 4 0.23 -49.23 7.08
N LYS A 5 -1.10 -49.15 6.98
CA LYS A 5 -1.99 -48.91 8.13
C LYS A 5 -2.03 -50.06 9.16
N SER A 6 -1.66 -51.28 8.79
CA SER A 6 -1.72 -52.45 9.69
C SER A 6 -0.56 -52.53 10.69
N PHE A 7 0.56 -51.84 10.44
CA PHE A 7 1.76 -51.92 11.29
C PHE A 7 2.22 -50.57 11.84
N THR A 8 1.61 -49.46 11.40
CA THR A 8 1.90 -48.14 11.95
C THR A 8 1.18 -47.90 13.28
N PRO A 9 1.80 -47.17 14.23
CA PRO A 9 1.14 -46.71 15.45
C PRO A 9 -0.10 -45.89 15.13
N GLU A 10 -1.09 -45.89 16.03
CA GLU A 10 -2.40 -45.25 15.83
C GLU A 10 -2.28 -43.76 15.42
N TRP A 11 -1.34 -43.03 16.01
CA TRP A 11 -1.04 -41.63 15.68
C TRP A 11 -0.51 -41.39 14.25
N LEU A 12 -0.12 -42.43 13.51
CA LEU A 12 0.40 -42.38 12.13
C LEU A 12 -0.54 -43.09 11.12
N ARG A 13 -1.62 -43.73 11.58
CA ARG A 13 -2.57 -44.45 10.71
C ARG A 13 -3.50 -43.52 9.94
N ASP A 14 -3.73 -42.32 10.46
CA ASP A 14 -4.50 -41.29 9.80
C ASP A 14 -3.90 -39.90 10.01
N PRO A 15 -2.89 -39.52 9.23
CA PRO A 15 -2.28 -38.20 9.33
C PRO A 15 -3.12 -37.12 8.63
N ASN A 16 -4.14 -37.48 7.84
CA ASN A 16 -4.89 -36.52 7.05
C ASN A 16 -6.20 -36.16 7.75
N ASP A 17 -6.41 -34.87 7.99
CA ASP A 17 -7.71 -34.35 8.37
C ASP A 17 -8.63 -34.39 7.12
N TYR A 18 -9.72 -35.14 7.21
CA TYR A 18 -10.69 -35.31 6.11
C TYR A 18 -11.88 -34.33 6.22
N TYR A 19 -11.80 -33.36 7.14
CA TYR A 19 -12.75 -32.27 7.25
C TYR A 19 -12.25 -31.03 6.50
N ASP A 20 -13.19 -30.26 5.95
CA ASP A 20 -12.96 -29.11 5.05
C ASP A 20 -11.83 -28.18 5.52
N GLY A 21 -10.82 -28.01 4.65
CA GLY A 21 -9.75 -27.02 4.83
C GLY A 21 -8.39 -27.64 5.12
N VAL A 22 -7.62 -27.90 4.07
CA VAL A 22 -6.18 -28.17 4.23
C VAL A 22 -5.52 -26.90 4.75
N ILE A 23 -5.13 -26.88 6.03
CA ILE A 23 -4.28 -25.83 6.62
C ILE A 23 -3.06 -26.46 7.28
N CYS A 24 -1.88 -25.99 6.87
CA CYS A 24 -0.56 -26.22 7.46
C CYS A 24 -0.09 -27.67 7.71
N THR A 25 0.61 -28.20 6.71
CA THR A 25 1.64 -29.25 6.80
C THR A 25 1.33 -30.45 7.68
N VAL A 26 0.60 -31.41 7.10
CA VAL A 26 0.72 -32.81 7.49
C VAL A 26 2.21 -33.20 7.48
N PHE A 27 2.70 -33.93 8.49
CA PHE A 27 4.12 -34.32 8.62
C PHE A 27 4.73 -34.85 7.30
N LEU A 28 3.93 -35.55 6.49
CA LEU A 28 4.33 -36.09 5.20
C LEU A 28 4.37 -35.07 4.05
N THR A 29 3.48 -34.06 4.02
CA THR A 29 3.51 -33.04 2.95
C THR A 29 4.77 -32.18 3.02
N ARG A 30 5.36 -32.04 4.22
CA ARG A 30 6.64 -31.33 4.41
C ARG A 30 7.81 -31.94 3.63
N PHE A 31 7.78 -33.25 3.34
CA PHE A 31 8.81 -33.89 2.50
C PHE A 31 8.67 -33.58 1.01
N PHE A 32 7.49 -33.11 0.58
CA PHE A 32 7.19 -32.77 -0.82
C PHE A 32 7.12 -31.26 -1.07
N THR A 33 7.25 -30.44 -0.03
CA THR A 33 7.31 -28.97 -0.14
C THR A 33 8.75 -28.47 -0.16
N GLY A 34 9.11 -27.71 -1.20
CA GLY A 34 10.38 -26.98 -1.25
C GLY A 34 10.35 -25.72 -0.39
N TRP A 35 11.50 -25.35 0.18
CA TRP A 35 11.67 -24.09 0.90
C TRP A 35 12.05 -22.98 -0.10
N TYR A 36 11.06 -22.18 -0.48
CA TYR A 36 11.26 -21.00 -1.31
C TYR A 36 11.15 -19.74 -0.45
N ASN A 37 11.98 -18.75 -0.75
CA ASN A 37 11.95 -17.44 -0.11
C ASN A 37 11.52 -16.38 -1.14
N GLY A 38 11.35 -15.14 -0.69
CA GLY A 38 10.89 -14.06 -1.57
C GLY A 38 11.84 -13.80 -2.75
N THR A 39 13.16 -13.97 -2.60
CA THR A 39 14.12 -13.73 -3.70
C THR A 39 14.00 -14.79 -4.77
N HIS A 40 13.84 -16.07 -4.40
CA HIS A 40 13.61 -17.12 -5.39
C HIS A 40 12.30 -16.92 -6.15
N ILE A 41 11.26 -16.43 -5.47
CA ILE A 41 9.99 -16.10 -6.13
C ILE A 41 10.18 -14.89 -7.06
N ASP A 42 10.89 -13.85 -6.61
CA ASP A 42 11.20 -12.66 -7.43
C ASP A 42 12.00 -13.01 -8.70
N ASP A 43 12.98 -13.92 -8.59
CA ASP A 43 13.80 -14.35 -9.73
C ASP A 43 13.04 -15.28 -10.69
N SER A 44 12.01 -15.99 -10.20
CA SER A 44 11.24 -16.96 -10.99
C SER A 44 9.94 -16.40 -11.55
N LEU A 45 9.43 -15.31 -10.98
CA LEU A 45 8.25 -14.63 -11.48
C LEU A 45 8.62 -13.80 -12.69
N ASP A 46 7.87 -13.99 -13.77
CA ASP A 46 7.76 -13.02 -14.84
C ASP A 46 6.60 -12.05 -14.54
N ASN A 47 6.24 -11.21 -15.51
CA ASN A 47 5.13 -10.29 -15.38
C ASN A 47 3.81 -11.03 -15.07
N LEU A 48 3.16 -10.65 -13.97
CA LEU A 48 1.86 -11.13 -13.51
C LEU A 48 0.68 -10.54 -14.30
N HIS A 49 0.94 -9.64 -15.26
CA HIS A 49 -0.04 -9.10 -16.20
C HIS A 49 -1.28 -8.51 -15.51
N SER A 50 -1.06 -7.63 -14.54
CA SER A 50 -2.14 -6.93 -13.82
C SER A 50 -3.04 -7.86 -13.01
N CYS A 51 -2.46 -8.85 -12.33
CA CYS A 51 -3.17 -9.80 -11.49
C CYS A 51 -3.41 -9.27 -10.06
N GLY A 52 -4.56 -9.58 -9.49
CA GLY A 52 -4.85 -9.40 -8.07
C GLY A 52 -4.38 -10.59 -7.24
N VAL A 53 -3.76 -10.35 -6.08
CA VAL A 53 -3.40 -11.43 -5.15
C VAL A 53 -4.19 -11.31 -3.87
N SER A 54 -5.00 -12.33 -3.57
CA SER A 54 -5.70 -12.44 -2.28
C SER A 54 -5.13 -13.63 -1.53
N SER A 55 -4.56 -13.39 -0.35
CA SER A 55 -3.95 -14.43 0.49
C SER A 55 -4.25 -14.18 1.96
N VAL A 56 -4.64 -15.26 2.62
CA VAL A 56 -4.97 -15.36 4.06
C VAL A 56 -3.91 -16.15 4.85
N ALA A 57 -2.79 -16.45 4.20
CA ALA A 57 -1.63 -17.00 4.88
C ALA A 57 -1.06 -15.98 5.86
N CYS A 58 -0.48 -16.43 6.97
CA CYS A 58 0.12 -15.56 7.98
C CYS A 58 1.38 -14.84 7.49
N LEU A 59 1.49 -13.55 7.78
CA LEU A 59 2.67 -12.69 7.57
C LEU A 59 3.16 -12.43 6.13
N PRO A 60 2.50 -12.79 5.00
CA PRO A 60 3.04 -12.56 3.66
C PRO A 60 3.29 -11.08 3.38
N ALA A 61 2.48 -10.17 3.93
CA ALA A 61 2.67 -8.72 3.76
C ALA A 61 3.93 -8.20 4.46
N GLY A 62 4.42 -8.89 5.50
CA GLY A 62 5.65 -8.55 6.20
C GLY A 62 6.93 -9.13 5.57
N LYS A 63 6.83 -9.74 4.38
CA LYS A 63 7.95 -10.40 3.69
C LYS A 63 8.27 -9.74 2.36
N TYR A 64 9.49 -10.00 1.87
CA TYR A 64 9.89 -9.59 0.52
C TYR A 64 8.97 -10.14 -0.58
N LEU A 65 8.27 -11.24 -0.32
CA LEU A 65 7.26 -11.82 -1.20
C LEU A 65 6.17 -10.81 -1.62
N HIS A 66 5.68 -9.99 -0.68
CA HIS A 66 4.71 -8.92 -0.99
C HIS A 66 5.25 -7.97 -2.06
N LEU A 67 6.47 -7.47 -1.85
CA LEU A 67 7.13 -6.53 -2.77
C LEU A 67 7.48 -7.17 -4.11
N SER A 68 7.91 -8.43 -4.14
CA SER A 68 8.22 -9.11 -5.41
C SER A 68 6.96 -9.20 -6.27
N MET A 69 5.82 -9.58 -5.71
CA MET A 69 4.56 -9.63 -6.48
C MET A 69 4.12 -8.24 -6.98
N VAL A 70 4.32 -7.16 -6.22
CA VAL A 70 4.04 -5.79 -6.70
C VAL A 70 4.95 -5.45 -7.88
N ARG A 71 6.26 -5.70 -7.75
CA ARG A 71 7.25 -5.43 -8.80
C ARG A 71 6.97 -6.18 -10.09
N HIS A 72 6.41 -7.38 -9.99
CA HIS A 72 6.01 -8.20 -11.13
C HIS A 72 4.62 -7.87 -11.67
N GLY A 73 3.96 -6.81 -11.22
CA GLY A 73 2.73 -6.31 -11.85
C GLY A 73 1.44 -6.78 -11.19
N SER A 74 1.47 -7.12 -9.91
CA SER A 74 0.25 -7.24 -9.12
C SER A 74 -0.38 -5.86 -8.88
N VAL A 75 -1.64 -5.68 -9.28
CA VAL A 75 -2.35 -4.38 -9.23
C VAL A 75 -3.03 -4.11 -7.89
N PHE A 76 -3.37 -5.16 -7.18
CA PHE A 76 -3.79 -5.09 -5.79
C PHE A 76 -3.38 -6.37 -5.07
N GLN A 77 -3.13 -6.25 -3.78
CA GLN A 77 -2.87 -7.37 -2.91
C GLN A 77 -3.71 -7.24 -1.66
N ILE A 78 -4.30 -8.34 -1.21
CA ILE A 78 -4.94 -8.40 0.08
C ILE A 78 -4.28 -9.50 0.88
N MET A 79 -3.56 -9.10 1.91
CA MET A 79 -2.58 -9.96 2.58
C MET A 79 -2.49 -9.63 4.06
N ASP A 80 -2.17 -10.64 4.85
CA ASP A 80 -1.95 -10.50 6.28
C ASP A 80 -0.53 -10.00 6.62
N PRO A 81 -0.40 -8.92 7.40
CA PRO A 81 0.87 -8.52 7.99
C PRO A 81 1.18 -9.21 9.32
N TRP A 82 0.26 -10.03 9.84
CA TRP A 82 0.35 -10.69 11.14
C TRP A 82 -0.02 -12.17 11.07
N SER A 83 -0.01 -12.83 12.23
CA SER A 83 -0.53 -14.19 12.38
C SER A 83 -2.06 -14.14 12.41
N THR A 84 -2.69 -14.37 11.26
CA THR A 84 -4.14 -14.23 11.10
C THR A 84 -4.90 -15.49 11.48
N SER A 85 -6.15 -15.29 11.92
CA SER A 85 -7.11 -16.34 12.26
C SER A 85 -7.79 -16.92 11.01
N TRP A 86 -8.22 -18.17 11.09
CA TRP A 86 -8.79 -18.93 9.96
C TRP A 86 -10.10 -18.34 9.43
N TYR A 87 -10.73 -17.44 10.20
CA TYR A 87 -11.94 -16.72 9.77
C TYR A 87 -11.73 -15.87 8.51
N SER A 88 -10.49 -15.47 8.22
CA SER A 88 -10.12 -14.78 6.99
C SER A 88 -10.46 -15.57 5.71
N ASP A 89 -10.57 -16.90 5.77
CA ASP A 89 -11.01 -17.72 4.64
C ASP A 89 -12.45 -17.37 4.21
N VAL A 90 -13.35 -17.10 5.16
CA VAL A 90 -14.73 -16.67 4.87
C VAL A 90 -14.72 -15.32 4.16
N TRP A 91 -13.85 -14.42 4.60
CA TRP A 91 -13.62 -13.14 3.95
C TRP A 91 -13.07 -13.32 2.52
N GLN A 92 -12.13 -14.24 2.30
CA GLN A 92 -11.50 -14.45 0.99
C GLN A 92 -12.51 -14.89 -0.07
N ASN A 93 -13.52 -15.66 0.34
CA ASN A 93 -14.63 -16.06 -0.52
C ASN A 93 -15.52 -14.87 -0.97
N MET A 94 -15.48 -13.75 -0.26
CA MET A 94 -16.23 -12.55 -0.64
C MET A 94 -15.56 -11.79 -1.78
N ILE A 95 -14.25 -11.94 -2.00
CA ILE A 95 -13.50 -11.26 -3.06
C ILE A 95 -14.04 -11.60 -4.47
N PRO A 96 -14.06 -12.88 -4.91
CA PRO A 96 -14.56 -13.20 -6.24
C PRO A 96 -16.05 -12.84 -6.38
N ARG A 97 -16.84 -12.96 -5.31
CA ARG A 97 -18.26 -12.55 -5.30
C ARG A 97 -18.42 -11.05 -5.55
N GLY A 98 -17.70 -10.20 -4.83
CA GLY A 98 -17.79 -8.75 -5.00
C GLY A 98 -17.33 -8.30 -6.38
N ILE A 99 -16.26 -8.90 -6.91
CA ILE A 99 -15.78 -8.66 -8.27
C ILE A 99 -16.88 -8.99 -9.30
N ALA A 100 -17.52 -10.16 -9.18
CA ALA A 100 -18.62 -10.57 -10.07
C ALA A 100 -19.86 -9.67 -9.97
N LEU A 101 -20.12 -9.12 -8.78
CA LEU A 101 -21.23 -8.18 -8.54
C LEU A 101 -20.91 -6.74 -8.96
N GLY A 102 -19.77 -6.50 -9.63
CA GLY A 102 -19.42 -5.17 -10.10
C GLY A 102 -19.04 -4.21 -8.97
N LYS A 103 -18.41 -4.70 -7.91
CA LYS A 103 -17.89 -3.86 -6.82
C LYS A 103 -16.43 -3.49 -7.06
N THR A 104 -16.00 -2.37 -6.49
CA THR A 104 -14.57 -2.08 -6.37
C THR A 104 -13.92 -3.04 -5.38
N ILE A 105 -12.59 -3.14 -5.43
CA ILE A 105 -11.87 -3.99 -4.48
C ILE A 105 -11.99 -3.47 -3.05
N GLY A 106 -12.08 -2.15 -2.84
CA GLY A 106 -12.29 -1.52 -1.53
C GLY A 106 -13.68 -1.79 -0.96
N GLU A 107 -14.72 -1.70 -1.80
CA GLU A 107 -16.09 -2.08 -1.41
C GLU A 107 -16.15 -3.55 -1.00
N THR A 108 -15.54 -4.42 -1.81
CA THR A 108 -15.52 -5.87 -1.55
C THR A 108 -14.71 -6.22 -0.31
N PHE A 109 -13.56 -5.57 -0.11
CA PHE A 109 -12.72 -5.69 1.08
C PHE A 109 -13.51 -5.33 2.34
N THR A 110 -14.20 -4.18 2.33
CA THR A 110 -14.99 -3.69 3.47
C THR A 110 -16.18 -4.59 3.76
N GLU A 111 -16.93 -5.02 2.72
CA GLU A 111 -18.04 -5.95 2.91
C GLU A 111 -17.55 -7.29 3.47
N GLY A 112 -16.46 -7.84 2.92
CA GLY A 112 -15.87 -9.07 3.41
C GLY A 112 -15.50 -8.94 4.89
N LEU A 113 -14.83 -7.84 5.26
CA LEU A 113 -14.36 -7.65 6.64
C LEU A 113 -15.54 -7.56 7.61
N SER A 114 -16.67 -6.98 7.18
CA SER A 114 -17.90 -6.95 7.98
C SER A 114 -18.46 -8.34 8.32
N LYS A 115 -18.05 -9.40 7.61
CA LYS A 115 -18.50 -10.79 7.86
C LYS A 115 -17.66 -11.54 8.88
N VAL A 116 -16.45 -11.06 9.15
CA VAL A 116 -15.46 -11.75 9.99
C VAL A 116 -15.05 -10.92 11.22
N GLY A 117 -15.26 -9.60 11.18
CA GLY A 117 -14.92 -8.70 12.28
C GLY A 117 -15.85 -8.85 13.48
N ILE A 118 -15.30 -8.65 14.67
CA ILE A 118 -16.07 -8.62 15.93
C ILE A 118 -16.96 -7.38 15.94
N LEU A 119 -18.26 -7.61 16.03
CA LEU A 119 -19.25 -6.56 16.31
C LEU A 119 -19.21 -6.24 17.80
N TYR A 120 -18.82 -5.01 18.15
CA TYR A 120 -18.97 -4.52 19.51
C TYR A 120 -20.42 -4.11 19.75
N ILE A 121 -20.90 -4.37 20.97
CA ILE A 121 -22.22 -3.95 21.43
C ILE A 121 -22.18 -2.44 21.71
N THR A 122 -22.24 -1.65 20.64
CA THR A 122 -22.38 -0.19 20.67
C THR A 122 -23.71 0.22 20.02
N GLU A 123 -24.12 1.48 20.18
CA GLU A 123 -25.32 2.03 19.54
C GLU A 123 -24.96 3.27 18.70
N PRO A 124 -24.96 3.18 17.35
CA PRO A 124 -25.20 1.97 16.55
C PRO A 124 -24.07 0.95 16.72
N PRO A 125 -24.30 -0.35 16.40
CA PRO A 125 -23.24 -1.37 16.41
C PRO A 125 -22.03 -0.88 15.62
N GLN A 126 -20.82 -1.17 16.11
CA GLN A 126 -19.57 -0.81 15.47
C GLN A 126 -18.69 -2.06 15.36
N TRP A 127 -18.21 -2.28 14.15
CA TRP A 127 -17.25 -3.30 13.78
C TRP A 127 -15.90 -2.73 14.19
N TRP A 128 -15.24 -3.39 15.12
CA TRP A 128 -13.89 -3.00 15.52
C TRP A 128 -12.91 -4.04 14.99
N TRP A 129 -11.77 -3.53 14.54
CA TRP A 129 -10.81 -4.30 13.79
C TRP A 129 -9.58 -4.42 14.68
N ASP A 130 -9.31 -5.63 15.20
CA ASP A 130 -8.11 -5.86 16.02
C ASP A 130 -6.88 -5.95 15.10
N LEU A 131 -5.78 -5.31 15.50
CA LEU A 131 -4.52 -5.22 14.74
C LEU A 131 -3.87 -6.57 14.41
N TRP A 132 -4.38 -7.66 14.99
CA TRP A 132 -3.84 -9.02 14.89
C TRP A 132 -4.76 -10.01 14.18
N GLU A 133 -5.92 -9.58 13.66
CA GLU A 133 -6.89 -10.48 13.01
C GLU A 133 -7.37 -10.06 11.61
N ASN A 134 -6.97 -8.90 11.07
CA ASN A 134 -7.44 -8.45 9.75
C ASN A 134 -6.48 -8.82 8.59
N VAL A 135 -7.02 -8.82 7.39
CA VAL A 135 -6.23 -8.69 6.17
C VAL A 135 -6.06 -7.20 5.83
N CYS A 136 -4.97 -6.81 5.17
CA CYS A 136 -4.77 -5.46 4.68
C CYS A 136 -4.90 -5.41 3.16
N LEU A 137 -5.64 -4.42 2.64
CA LEU A 137 -5.67 -4.08 1.21
C LEU A 137 -4.47 -3.18 0.88
N PHE A 138 -3.63 -3.63 -0.04
CA PHE A 138 -2.54 -2.92 -0.67
C PHE A 138 -2.87 -2.71 -2.14
N GLY A 139 -3.37 -1.52 -2.48
CA GLY A 139 -3.78 -1.19 -3.84
C GLY A 139 -4.75 -0.02 -3.82
N ASP A 140 -5.24 0.34 -5.00
CA ASP A 140 -6.28 1.35 -5.14
C ASP A 140 -7.64 0.76 -4.71
N PRO A 141 -8.29 1.28 -3.65
CA PRO A 141 -9.61 0.80 -3.21
C PRO A 141 -10.71 1.03 -4.25
N ASP A 142 -10.55 2.00 -5.15
CA ASP A 142 -11.52 2.30 -6.21
C ASP A 142 -11.32 1.43 -7.46
N LEU A 143 -10.29 0.58 -7.48
CA LEU A 143 -10.00 -0.34 -8.57
C LEU A 143 -11.16 -1.31 -8.78
N ARG A 144 -11.69 -1.32 -10.00
CA ARG A 144 -12.62 -2.32 -10.52
C ARG A 144 -11.85 -3.40 -11.24
N ILE A 145 -12.10 -4.66 -10.90
CA ILE A 145 -11.40 -5.78 -11.55
C ILE A 145 -12.23 -6.26 -12.70
N TRP A 146 -11.62 -6.33 -13.88
CA TRP A 146 -12.28 -6.80 -15.08
C TRP A 146 -12.96 -8.15 -14.89
N VAL A 147 -14.19 -8.27 -15.36
CA VAL A 147 -14.91 -9.53 -15.49
C VAL A 147 -15.33 -9.78 -16.94
N PRO A 148 -15.19 -11.02 -17.45
CA PRO A 148 -15.56 -11.34 -18.83
C PRO A 148 -17.07 -11.40 -19.06
N SER A 149 -17.87 -11.65 -18.02
CA SER A 149 -19.32 -11.83 -18.11
C SER A 149 -20.04 -10.66 -17.47
N THR A 150 -21.15 -10.25 -18.08
CA THR A 150 -22.07 -9.23 -17.57
C THR A 150 -23.30 -9.82 -16.88
N GLU A 151 -23.34 -11.15 -16.64
CA GLU A 151 -24.50 -11.86 -16.08
C GLU A 151 -25.00 -11.27 -14.76
N TYR A 152 -24.08 -10.89 -13.87
CA TYR A 152 -24.41 -10.35 -12.55
C TYR A 152 -24.27 -8.83 -12.45
N SER A 153 -23.35 -8.24 -13.20
CA SER A 153 -23.14 -6.80 -13.30
C SER A 153 -22.28 -6.48 -14.53
N ASP A 154 -22.53 -5.34 -15.16
CA ASP A 154 -21.73 -4.76 -16.23
C ASP A 154 -20.68 -3.75 -15.72
N ALA A 155 -20.74 -3.34 -14.44
CA ALA A 155 -19.89 -2.27 -13.91
C ALA A 155 -18.38 -2.59 -13.91
N ASN A 156 -18.04 -3.88 -13.88
CA ASN A 156 -16.66 -4.37 -13.93
C ASN A 156 -16.32 -4.99 -15.29
N HIS A 157 -17.20 -4.84 -16.28
CA HIS A 157 -16.92 -5.23 -17.66
C HIS A 157 -16.44 -4.02 -18.43
N TRP A 158 -15.33 -4.16 -19.15
CA TRP A 158 -14.83 -3.13 -20.04
C TRP A 158 -14.36 -3.76 -21.35
N GLU A 159 -14.54 -3.02 -22.42
CA GLU A 159 -14.09 -3.35 -23.75
C GLU A 159 -12.73 -2.71 -24.04
N ARG A 160 -12.10 -3.10 -25.13
CA ARG A 160 -10.78 -2.58 -25.51
C ARG A 160 -10.80 -1.05 -25.63
N GLU A 161 -11.89 -0.49 -26.11
CA GLU A 161 -12.10 0.94 -26.31
C GLU A 161 -12.12 1.72 -24.98
N ASP A 162 -12.58 1.08 -23.90
CA ASP A 162 -12.68 1.69 -22.57
C ASP A 162 -11.31 1.77 -21.87
N VAL A 163 -10.39 0.87 -22.20
CA VAL A 163 -9.06 0.75 -21.57
C VAL A 163 -7.92 1.17 -22.50
N GLN A 164 -8.19 2.12 -23.39
CA GLN A 164 -7.13 2.68 -24.23
C GLN A 164 -6.05 3.35 -23.37
N PRO A 165 -4.76 3.10 -23.65
CA PRO A 165 -3.69 3.78 -22.95
C PRO A 165 -3.85 5.28 -23.14
N LEU A 166 -3.73 6.04 -22.06
CA LEU A 166 -3.66 7.50 -22.12
C LEU A 166 -2.52 7.87 -23.07
N ARG A 167 -2.86 8.49 -24.20
CA ARG A 167 -1.87 8.93 -25.19
C ARG A 167 -1.51 10.38 -24.91
N TYR A 168 -0.22 10.66 -24.81
CA TYR A 168 0.26 12.04 -24.86
C TYR A 168 0.05 12.58 -26.29
N ASP A 169 -0.81 13.57 -26.44
CA ASP A 169 -1.10 14.22 -27.73
C ASP A 169 -0.36 15.55 -27.90
N GLY A 170 0.48 15.92 -26.93
CA GLY A 170 1.22 17.19 -26.93
C GLY A 170 0.37 18.43 -26.70
N SER A 171 -0.96 18.30 -26.55
CA SER A 171 -1.88 19.42 -26.47
C SER A 171 -2.12 19.89 -25.04
N ASN A 172 -2.11 18.96 -24.07
CA ASN A 172 -2.36 19.26 -22.66
C ASN A 172 -1.46 18.44 -21.72
N ASN A 173 -1.05 19.07 -20.63
CA ASN A 173 -0.47 18.35 -19.49
C ASN A 173 -1.57 17.53 -18.82
N LEU A 174 -1.36 16.22 -18.69
CA LEU A 174 -2.32 15.33 -18.07
C LEU A 174 -2.12 15.32 -16.54
N TYR A 175 -3.09 15.88 -15.83
CA TYR A 175 -3.14 15.94 -14.38
C TYR A 175 -4.11 14.87 -13.85
N VAL A 176 -3.64 14.03 -12.93
CA VAL A 176 -4.46 13.04 -12.20
C VAL A 176 -4.12 13.14 -10.72
N ASP A 177 -5.09 13.59 -9.91
CA ASP A 177 -5.02 13.62 -8.43
C ASP A 177 -3.71 14.14 -7.82
N GLY A 178 -3.17 15.22 -8.39
CA GLY A 178 -1.93 15.85 -7.90
C GLY A 178 -0.68 15.46 -8.68
N HIS A 179 -0.78 14.51 -9.61
CA HIS A 179 0.33 14.04 -10.43
C HIS A 179 0.20 14.53 -11.87
N MET A 180 1.28 15.10 -12.39
CA MET A 180 1.41 15.42 -13.81
C MET A 180 2.12 14.26 -14.51
N LEU A 181 1.37 13.41 -15.21
CA LEU A 181 1.87 12.14 -15.77
C LEU A 181 2.96 12.33 -16.83
N TYR A 182 2.97 13.48 -17.51
CA TYR A 182 3.95 13.83 -18.55
C TYR A 182 4.90 14.97 -18.13
N GLY A 183 4.99 15.24 -16.83
CA GLY A 183 5.83 16.30 -16.27
C GLY A 183 5.04 17.58 -15.98
N ALA A 184 5.39 18.24 -14.87
CA ALA A 184 4.79 19.50 -14.47
C ALA A 184 5.55 20.67 -15.12
N THR A 185 4.82 21.59 -15.75
CA THR A 185 5.39 22.84 -16.29
C THR A 185 5.40 23.98 -15.27
N SER A 186 4.75 23.80 -14.12
CA SER A 186 4.65 24.77 -13.03
C SER A 186 4.64 24.05 -11.69
N TYR A 187 5.41 24.57 -10.74
CA TYR A 187 5.53 24.05 -9.39
C TYR A 187 5.11 25.16 -8.40
N PRO A 188 3.85 25.17 -7.92
CA PRO A 188 3.29 26.27 -7.12
C PRO A 188 4.05 26.58 -5.83
N HIS A 189 4.81 25.60 -5.33
CA HIS A 189 5.57 25.67 -4.09
C HIS A 189 7.07 25.45 -4.29
N GLU A 190 7.57 25.59 -5.52
CA GLU A 190 9.00 25.53 -5.78
C GLU A 190 9.72 26.66 -5.03
N ARG A 191 10.78 26.29 -4.30
CA ARG A 191 11.63 27.26 -3.61
C ARG A 191 12.44 28.02 -4.64
N GLN A 192 11.98 29.20 -4.99
CA GLN A 192 12.70 30.11 -5.87
C GLN A 192 13.81 30.83 -5.07
N PRO A 193 14.97 31.14 -5.70
CA PRO A 193 15.96 32.01 -5.10
C PRO A 193 15.31 33.36 -4.75
N LEU A 194 15.78 33.98 -3.66
CA LEU A 194 15.26 35.28 -3.24
C LEU A 194 15.36 36.28 -4.40
N PRO A 195 14.28 37.02 -4.73
CA PRO A 195 14.31 38.05 -5.75
C PRO A 195 15.46 39.02 -5.51
N LEU A 196 16.14 39.45 -6.58
CA LEU A 196 17.30 40.36 -6.51
C LEU A 196 17.00 41.61 -5.67
N MET A 197 15.78 42.14 -5.75
CA MET A 197 15.33 43.29 -4.97
C MET A 197 15.33 43.02 -3.45
N GLN A 198 14.95 41.82 -3.01
CA GLN A 198 15.00 41.46 -1.59
C GLN A 198 16.46 41.34 -1.12
N LEU A 199 17.35 40.80 -1.94
CA LEU A 199 18.79 40.75 -1.65
C LEU A 199 19.40 42.16 -1.55
N ILE A 200 19.03 43.08 -2.44
CA ILE A 200 19.46 44.48 -2.39
C ILE A 200 18.96 45.16 -1.10
N ILE A 201 17.70 44.97 -0.73
CA ILE A 201 17.13 45.54 0.50
C ILE A 201 17.88 45.02 1.73
N ILE A 202 18.15 43.71 1.79
CA ILE A 202 18.93 43.10 2.89
C ILE A 202 20.33 43.70 2.95
N ALA A 203 21.01 43.84 1.81
CA ALA A 203 22.35 44.44 1.75
C ALA A 203 22.36 45.90 2.24
N VAL A 204 21.36 46.70 1.84
CA VAL A 204 21.21 48.09 2.29
C VAL A 204 20.96 48.16 3.79
N LEU A 205 20.09 47.30 4.34
CA LEU A 205 19.81 47.24 5.78
C LEU A 205 21.07 46.89 6.59
N ILE A 206 21.88 45.95 6.10
CA ILE A 206 23.17 45.59 6.72
C ILE A 206 24.12 46.80 6.73
N VAL A 207 24.23 47.51 5.61
CA VAL A 207 25.08 48.71 5.52
C VAL A 207 24.62 49.80 6.49
N ILE A 208 23.31 50.05 6.58
CA ILE A 208 22.73 51.02 7.52
C ILE A 208 23.03 50.63 8.97
N LEU A 209 22.90 49.35 9.33
CA LEU A 209 23.23 48.85 10.67
C LEU A 209 24.71 49.03 11.01
N ILE A 210 25.61 48.71 10.07
CA ILE A 210 27.06 48.87 10.27
C ILE A 210 27.42 50.35 10.45
N VAL A 211 26.89 51.23 9.60
CA VAL A 211 27.12 52.68 9.69
C VAL A 211 26.56 53.23 10.99
N GLY A 212 25.34 52.85 11.38
CA GLY A 212 24.73 53.24 12.64
C GLY A 212 25.55 52.82 13.85
N ALA A 213 26.01 51.57 13.90
CA ALA A 213 26.88 51.05 14.95
C ALA A 213 28.23 51.79 15.00
N ALA A 214 28.84 52.08 13.85
CA ALA A 214 30.08 52.84 13.77
C ALA A 214 29.93 54.28 14.29
N VAL A 215 28.85 54.97 13.92
CA VAL A 215 28.55 56.34 14.40
C VAL A 215 28.34 56.36 15.92
N LEU A 216 27.58 55.39 16.46
CA LEU A 216 27.36 55.25 17.91
C LEU A 216 28.68 54.97 18.65
N ALA A 217 29.54 54.10 18.12
CA ALA A 217 30.84 53.80 18.70
C ALA A 217 31.78 55.03 18.72
N VAL A 218 31.76 55.85 17.66
CA VAL A 218 32.54 57.10 17.60
C VAL A 218 32.02 58.16 18.58
N LYS A 219 30.69 58.34 18.68
CA LYS A 219 30.08 59.25 19.68
C LYS A 219 30.39 58.83 21.12
N SER A 220 30.31 57.54 21.41
CA SER A 220 30.69 56.94 22.71
C SER A 220 32.15 57.24 23.09
N LYS A 221 33.09 57.11 22.14
CA LYS A 221 34.51 57.43 22.36
C LYS A 221 34.77 58.93 22.59
N LYS A 222 34.05 59.83 21.89
CA LYS A 222 34.14 61.30 22.13
C LYS A 222 33.59 61.69 23.51
N GLY A 223 32.48 61.09 23.96
CA GLY A 223 31.91 61.32 25.28
C GLY A 223 32.83 60.90 26.44
N LYS A 224 33.62 59.82 26.27
CA LYS A 224 34.64 59.40 27.26
C LYS A 224 35.89 60.28 27.26
N LYS A 225 36.28 60.92 26.15
CA LYS A 225 37.42 61.85 26.10
C LYS A 225 37.14 63.22 26.74
N GLY A 226 35.89 63.69 26.71
CA GLY A 226 35.48 64.96 27.34
C GLY A 226 35.28 64.90 28.86
N ARG A 227 35.29 63.71 29.46
CA ARG A 227 35.04 63.49 30.91
C ARG A 227 36.33 63.21 31.71
N LYS A 228 37.51 63.41 31.08
CA LYS A 228 38.81 63.50 31.74
C LYS A 228 39.23 64.97 31.86
N LYS A 229 38.70 65.66 32.87
CA LYS A 229 39.31 66.82 33.51
C LYS A 229 38.69 66.94 34.89
#